data_AF-A0A2S5VRI5-F1
#
_entry.id   AF-A0A2S5VRI5-F1
#
_cell.length_a   1.000
_cell.length_b   1.000
_cell.length_c   1.000
_cell.angle_alpha   90.00
_cell.angle_beta   90.00
_cell.angle_gamma   90.00
#
_symmetry.space_group_name_H-M   'P 1'
#
loop_
_entity.id
_entity.type
_entity.pdbx_description
1 polymer ?
#
loop_
_entity_poly.entity_id
_entity_poly.type
_entity_poly.pdbx_seq_one_letter_code
_entity_poly.pdbx_strand_id
1 'polypeptide(L)'
;MRIHDEPFDFPELPTADGVTARFGVDLLTFAPQPSVEEWGVSTGTQIPDGRPEVLVEASLMYTLWREPADRDDPRNRGTLTDAETAALDEPLPHPLPPAFEEVRQRMRWATLWEAVRTTPVHPADAGVHMPELPEALLHHAAHIVVNGFRAERTDGTFPPVVSSPPGADGLEPASIEVDGVLVDGLRLADDPDVVAVGARVGDRIVTAVVPRAELAHVRLAFVTRPRPA
;
A
#
# COMPACT_ATOMS: atom_id res chain seq x y z
N MET A 1 -10.99 37.72 17.87
CA MET A 1 -10.73 36.29 18.10
C MET A 1 -9.31 36.04 17.65
N ARG A 2 -8.35 35.97 18.57
CA ARG A 2 -6.94 35.69 18.21
C ARG A 2 -6.87 34.20 17.88
N ILE A 3 -6.64 33.88 16.61
CA ILE A 3 -6.23 32.55 16.21
C ILE A 3 -4.85 32.37 16.84
N HIS A 4 -4.69 31.32 17.64
CA HIS A 4 -3.44 31.02 18.31
C HIS A 4 -2.37 30.73 17.24
N ASP A 5 -1.28 31.50 17.24
CA ASP A 5 -0.02 31.24 16.53
C ASP A 5 0.74 30.05 17.16
N GLU A 6 0.03 29.02 17.63
CA GLU A 6 0.69 27.80 18.08
C GLU A 6 1.03 26.97 16.84
N PRO A 7 2.32 26.64 16.62
CA PRO A 7 2.70 25.80 15.51
C PRO A 7 1.94 24.48 15.63
N PHE A 8 1.23 24.11 14.57
CA PHE A 8 0.55 22.82 14.51
C PHE A 8 1.60 21.72 14.72
N ASP A 9 1.44 20.93 15.78
CA ASP A 9 2.35 19.82 16.09
C ASP A 9 2.06 18.69 15.11
N PHE A 10 2.81 18.65 14.01
CA PHE A 10 2.68 17.62 12.98
C PHE A 10 3.39 16.35 13.46
N PRO A 11 2.70 15.19 13.49
CA PRO A 11 3.37 13.93 13.79
C PRO A 11 4.43 13.64 12.73
N GLU A 12 5.53 13.03 13.15
CA GLU A 12 6.54 12.53 12.22
C GLU A 12 5.92 11.44 11.34
N LEU A 13 6.12 11.56 10.01
CA LEU A 13 5.65 10.55 9.08
C LEU A 13 6.51 9.28 9.23
N PRO A 14 5.88 8.08 9.25
CA PRO A 14 6.64 6.85 9.34
C PRO A 14 7.50 6.67 8.09
N THR A 15 8.71 6.15 8.29
CA THR A 15 9.60 5.72 7.19
C THR A 15 9.61 4.20 7.12
N ALA A 16 9.81 3.64 5.92
CA ALA A 16 9.89 2.18 5.74
C ALA A 16 11.00 1.56 6.60
N ASP A 17 12.11 2.29 6.78
CA ASP A 17 13.24 1.90 7.62
C ASP A 17 12.88 1.91 9.11
N GLY A 18 12.22 2.97 9.58
CA GLY A 18 11.72 3.07 10.94
C GLY A 18 10.69 1.98 11.24
N VAL A 19 9.83 1.65 10.28
CA VAL A 19 8.88 0.53 10.38
C VAL A 19 9.64 -0.80 10.46
N THR A 20 10.59 -1.06 9.56
CA THR A 20 11.37 -2.31 9.56
C THR A 20 12.08 -2.55 10.90
N ALA A 21 12.64 -1.49 11.50
CA ALA A 21 13.33 -1.58 12.80
C ALA A 21 12.42 -2.01 13.96
N ARG A 22 11.12 -1.70 13.90
CA ARG A 22 10.13 -2.06 14.93
C ARG A 22 9.29 -3.31 14.60
N PHE A 23 9.22 -3.69 13.32
CA PHE A 23 8.28 -4.70 12.82
C PHE A 23 8.72 -6.14 13.10
N GLY A 24 10.01 -6.37 13.37
CA GLY A 24 10.56 -7.67 13.73
C GLY A 24 10.77 -8.63 12.56
N VAL A 25 10.28 -8.29 11.36
CA VAL A 25 10.55 -8.97 10.08
C VAL A 25 10.96 -7.95 9.02
N ASP A 26 11.67 -8.41 7.99
CA ASP A 26 12.01 -7.55 6.86
C ASP A 26 10.78 -7.26 5.99
N LEU A 27 10.63 -6.01 5.58
CA LEU A 27 9.59 -5.65 4.61
C LEU A 27 9.91 -6.24 3.25
N LEU A 28 8.86 -6.63 2.52
CA LEU A 28 8.93 -6.98 1.10
C LEU A 28 8.42 -5.79 0.29
N THR A 29 9.10 -5.48 -0.81
CA THR A 29 8.77 -4.37 -1.72
C THR A 29 8.78 -4.87 -3.17
N PHE A 30 8.29 -4.07 -4.11
CA PHE A 30 8.49 -4.39 -5.53
C PHE A 30 9.98 -4.46 -5.86
N ALA A 31 10.35 -5.43 -6.69
CA ALA A 31 11.67 -5.47 -7.30
C ALA A 31 11.93 -4.14 -8.05
N PRO A 32 13.16 -3.59 -7.98
CA PRO A 32 13.48 -2.33 -8.64
C PRO A 32 13.07 -2.33 -10.11
N GLN A 33 12.28 -1.32 -10.50
CA GLN A 33 11.78 -1.17 -11.86
C GLN A 33 11.57 0.32 -12.19
N PRO A 34 11.70 0.76 -13.45
CA PRO A 34 11.66 2.18 -13.80
C PRO A 34 10.31 2.85 -13.54
N SER A 35 9.23 2.07 -13.62
CA SER A 35 7.85 2.54 -13.59
C SER A 35 7.29 2.71 -12.17
N VAL A 36 8.00 2.29 -11.13
CA VAL A 36 7.47 2.29 -9.76
C VAL A 36 8.53 2.83 -8.81
N GLU A 37 8.18 3.88 -8.08
CA GLU A 37 9.05 4.51 -7.09
C GLU A 37 8.36 4.52 -5.72
N GLU A 38 8.93 3.84 -4.73
CA GLU A 38 8.39 3.90 -3.37
C GLU A 38 8.54 5.31 -2.79
N TRP A 39 7.51 5.75 -2.06
CA TRP A 39 7.57 7.04 -1.36
C TRP A 39 6.95 7.03 0.05
N GLY A 40 6.24 5.98 0.46
CA GLY A 40 5.53 6.00 1.73
C GLY A 40 5.28 4.61 2.30
N VAL A 41 4.95 4.58 3.59
CA VAL A 41 4.55 3.38 4.32
C VAL A 41 3.39 3.70 5.26
N SER A 42 2.44 2.78 5.38
CA SER A 42 1.43 2.75 6.42
C SER A 42 1.55 1.46 7.22
N THR A 43 1.00 1.44 8.43
CA THR A 43 1.02 0.24 9.28
C THR A 43 -0.32 -0.01 9.92
N GLY A 44 -0.75 -1.27 9.93
CA GLY A 44 -1.86 -1.74 10.74
C GLY A 44 -1.37 -2.21 12.10
N THR A 45 -2.10 -1.85 13.15
CA THR A 45 -1.83 -2.29 14.53
C THR A 45 -3.02 -3.02 15.12
N GLN A 46 -2.74 -3.90 16.07
CA GLN A 46 -3.73 -4.52 16.94
C GLN A 46 -3.32 -4.34 18.40
N ILE A 47 -4.31 -4.24 19.28
CA ILE A 47 -4.12 -4.27 20.73
C ILE A 47 -4.76 -5.56 21.24
N PRO A 48 -4.00 -6.65 21.39
CA PRO A 48 -4.52 -7.88 21.97
C PRO A 48 -4.91 -7.62 23.44
N ASP A 49 -5.93 -8.30 23.94
CA ASP A 49 -6.48 -8.09 25.29
C ASP A 49 -5.39 -8.00 26.38
N GLY A 50 -5.22 -6.80 26.94
CA GLY A 50 -4.27 -6.51 28.02
C GLY A 50 -2.79 -6.53 27.63
N ARG A 51 -2.46 -6.57 26.34
CA ARG A 51 -1.08 -6.55 25.82
C ARG A 51 -0.77 -5.21 25.13
N PRO A 52 0.53 -4.86 24.98
CA PRO A 52 0.93 -3.72 24.18
C PRO A 52 0.44 -3.83 22.74
N GLU A 53 0.27 -2.68 22.09
CA GLU A 53 0.01 -2.59 20.66
C GLU A 53 1.11 -3.34 19.88
N VAL A 54 0.69 -4.19 18.93
CA VAL A 54 1.58 -4.91 18.02
C VAL A 54 1.28 -4.50 16.58
N LEU A 55 2.33 -4.39 15.78
CA LEU A 55 2.20 -4.15 14.35
C LEU A 55 1.89 -5.46 13.66
N VAL A 56 0.80 -5.49 12.90
CA VAL A 56 0.31 -6.71 12.25
C VAL A 56 0.49 -6.68 10.74
N GLU A 57 0.65 -5.50 10.16
CA GLU A 57 0.92 -5.33 8.74
C GLU A 57 1.63 -3.99 8.47
N ALA A 58 2.40 -3.96 7.39
CA ALA A 58 3.01 -2.75 6.85
C ALA A 58 2.79 -2.71 5.34
N SER A 59 2.18 -1.63 4.85
CA SER A 59 1.87 -1.44 3.43
C SER A 59 2.73 -0.33 2.84
N LEU A 60 3.33 -0.56 1.68
CA LEU A 60 4.17 0.38 0.97
C LEU A 60 3.38 1.08 -0.14
N MET A 61 3.66 2.35 -0.33
CA MET A 61 3.00 3.23 -1.28
C MET A 61 4.00 3.64 -2.37
N TYR A 62 3.51 3.72 -3.62
CA TYR A 62 4.38 3.98 -4.76
C TYR A 62 3.84 5.06 -5.68
N THR A 63 4.73 5.84 -6.28
CA THR A 63 4.44 6.66 -7.44
C THR A 63 4.57 5.77 -8.68
N LEU A 64 3.59 5.86 -9.56
CA LEU A 64 3.54 5.14 -10.82
C LEU A 64 3.97 6.07 -11.96
N TRP A 65 5.05 5.69 -12.63
CA TRP A 65 5.54 6.34 -13.85
C TRP A 65 5.09 5.52 -15.07
N ARG A 66 3.98 5.90 -15.68
CA ARG A 66 3.46 5.30 -16.93
C ARG A 66 4.39 5.58 -18.11
N GLU A 67 5.09 6.72 -18.08
CA GLU A 67 6.19 7.09 -18.96
C GLU A 67 7.45 7.36 -18.09
N PRO A 68 8.24 6.33 -17.77
CA PRO A 68 9.40 6.49 -16.88
C PRO A 68 10.58 7.21 -17.53
N ALA A 69 10.64 7.31 -18.86
CA ALA A 69 11.70 8.04 -19.56
C ALA A 69 11.51 9.57 -19.52
N ASP A 70 10.28 10.03 -19.30
CA ASP A 70 9.91 11.44 -19.15
C ASP A 70 9.00 11.59 -17.92
N ARG A 71 9.58 11.91 -16.76
CA ARG A 71 8.83 12.01 -15.50
C ARG A 71 7.80 13.13 -15.51
N ASP A 72 7.98 14.16 -16.33
CA ASP A 72 7.05 15.29 -16.45
C ASP A 72 5.90 15.02 -17.43
N ASP A 73 5.91 13.88 -18.13
CA ASP A 73 4.85 13.51 -19.06
C ASP A 73 3.48 13.51 -18.36
N PRO A 74 2.45 14.17 -18.94
CA PRO A 74 1.11 14.21 -18.36
C PRO A 74 0.50 12.83 -18.05
N ARG A 75 0.93 11.76 -18.74
CA ARG A 75 0.52 10.37 -18.46
C ARG A 75 0.94 9.89 -17.08
N ASN A 76 1.92 10.51 -16.44
CA ASN A 76 2.33 10.18 -15.07
C ASN A 76 1.45 10.82 -14.01
N ARG A 77 0.55 11.75 -14.39
CA ARG A 77 -0.34 12.42 -13.43
C ARG A 77 -1.43 11.48 -12.91
N GLY A 78 -1.86 11.75 -11.68
CA GLY A 78 -3.00 11.08 -11.06
C GLY A 78 -4.33 11.55 -11.65
N THR A 79 -5.41 10.83 -11.34
CA THR A 79 -6.77 11.22 -11.73
C THR A 79 -7.32 12.22 -10.70
N LEU A 80 -6.81 13.45 -10.73
CA LEU A 80 -7.32 14.55 -9.91
C LEU A 80 -8.42 15.30 -10.66
N THR A 81 -9.46 15.72 -9.94
CA THR A 81 -10.44 16.69 -10.43
C THR A 81 -9.80 18.07 -10.60
N ASP A 82 -10.42 18.94 -11.40
CA ASP A 82 -9.99 20.34 -11.53
C ASP A 82 -9.97 21.06 -10.17
N ALA A 83 -10.92 20.72 -9.29
CA ALA A 83 -11.00 21.28 -7.94
C ALA A 83 -9.83 20.81 -7.05
N GLU A 84 -9.48 19.53 -7.08
CA GLU A 84 -8.33 18.99 -6.35
C GLU A 84 -7.01 19.55 -6.88
N THR A 85 -6.89 19.66 -8.20
CA THR A 85 -5.72 20.29 -8.85
C THR A 85 -5.57 21.75 -8.40
N ALA A 86 -6.66 22.52 -8.44
CA ALA A 86 -6.65 23.91 -7.98
C ALA A 86 -6.30 24.03 -6.49
N ALA A 87 -6.82 23.13 -5.64
CA ALA A 87 -6.50 23.11 -4.21
C ALA A 87 -5.02 22.78 -3.94
N LEU A 88 -4.41 21.92 -4.76
CA LEU A 88 -2.97 21.64 -4.70
C LEU A 88 -2.12 22.80 -5.21
N ASP A 89 -2.64 23.71 -6.03
CA ASP A 89 -1.89 24.87 -6.52
C ASP A 89 -2.10 26.13 -5.67
N GLU A 90 -3.15 26.15 -4.84
CA GLU A 90 -3.41 27.24 -3.91
C GLU A 90 -2.30 27.34 -2.83
N PRO A 91 -1.71 28.54 -2.61
CA PRO A 91 -0.76 28.75 -1.53
C PRO A 91 -1.42 28.48 -0.17
N LEU A 92 -0.81 27.59 0.62
CA LEU A 92 -1.27 27.34 1.97
C LEU A 92 -1.04 28.57 2.86
N PRO A 93 -1.94 28.85 3.82
CA PRO A 93 -1.82 30.02 4.70
C PRO A 93 -0.54 29.98 5.55
N HIS A 94 -0.01 28.79 5.80
CA HIS A 94 1.21 28.53 6.56
C HIS A 94 2.06 27.49 5.82
N PRO A 95 3.40 27.58 5.87
CA PRO A 95 4.27 26.58 5.26
C PRO A 95 4.09 25.22 5.94
N LEU A 96 4.03 24.16 5.14
CA LEU A 96 4.08 22.80 5.65
C LEU A 96 5.51 22.42 6.05
N PRO A 97 5.68 21.53 7.04
CA PRO A 97 6.95 20.86 7.23
C PRO A 97 7.40 20.15 5.93
N PRO A 98 8.72 20.05 5.65
CA PRO A 98 9.22 19.50 4.38
C PRO A 98 8.61 18.15 3.99
N ALA A 99 8.46 17.23 4.95
CA ALA A 99 7.89 15.90 4.71
C ALA A 99 6.41 15.96 4.25
N PHE A 100 5.62 16.89 4.78
CA PHE A 100 4.23 17.07 4.37
C PHE A 100 4.11 17.80 3.02
N GLU A 101 5.04 18.71 2.72
CA GLU A 101 5.12 19.29 1.39
C GLU A 101 5.47 18.23 0.35
N GLU A 102 6.38 17.30 0.65
CA GLU A 102 6.69 16.16 -0.23
C GLU A 102 5.44 15.30 -0.50
N VAL A 103 4.68 14.95 0.53
CA VAL A 103 3.39 14.22 0.37
C VAL A 103 2.42 15.01 -0.52
N ARG A 104 2.30 16.32 -0.30
CA ARG A 104 1.45 17.21 -1.11
C ARG A 104 1.89 17.26 -2.57
N GLN A 105 3.20 17.25 -2.85
CA GLN A 105 3.72 17.16 -4.21
C GLN A 105 3.44 15.79 -4.84
N ARG A 106 3.53 14.71 -4.06
CA ARG A 106 3.25 13.32 -4.51
C ARG A 106 1.80 13.12 -4.95
N MET A 107 0.84 13.82 -4.34
CA MET A 107 -0.58 13.75 -4.70
C MET A 107 -0.88 14.09 -6.17
N ARG A 108 0.02 14.81 -6.86
CA ARG A 108 -0.12 15.15 -8.29
C ARG A 108 0.09 13.96 -9.22
N TRP A 109 0.81 12.94 -8.75
CA TRP A 109 1.25 11.82 -9.56
C TRP A 109 0.35 10.61 -9.36
N ALA A 110 0.30 9.76 -10.39
CA ALA A 110 -0.36 8.48 -10.30
C ALA A 110 0.29 7.68 -9.15
N THR A 111 -0.55 7.07 -8.32
CA THR A 111 -0.11 6.42 -7.08
C THR A 111 -0.68 5.02 -7.00
N LEU A 112 0.16 4.05 -6.64
CA LEU A 112 -0.27 2.73 -6.20
C LEU A 112 -0.37 2.77 -4.67
N TRP A 113 -1.59 3.00 -4.17
CA TRP A 113 -1.86 3.14 -2.75
C TRP A 113 -1.70 1.80 -2.04
N GLU A 114 -0.84 1.72 -1.03
CA GLU A 114 -0.62 0.51 -0.22
C GLU A 114 -0.34 -0.78 -1.01
N ALA A 115 0.15 -0.67 -2.24
CA ALA A 115 0.10 -1.74 -3.22
C ALA A 115 0.93 -2.99 -2.89
N VAL A 116 1.87 -2.92 -1.95
CA VAL A 116 2.59 -4.09 -1.42
C VAL A 116 2.49 -4.08 0.08
N ARG A 117 1.99 -5.18 0.66
CA ARG A 117 1.81 -5.35 2.09
C ARG A 117 2.64 -6.53 2.57
N THR A 118 3.35 -6.31 3.67
CA THR A 118 4.03 -7.35 4.43
C THR A 118 3.24 -7.64 5.70
N THR A 119 2.89 -8.90 5.91
CA THR A 119 2.22 -9.39 7.12
C THR A 119 3.14 -10.38 7.82
N PRO A 120 3.60 -10.13 9.06
CA PRO A 120 4.42 -11.06 9.80
C PRO A 120 3.65 -12.33 10.12
N VAL A 121 4.37 -13.44 10.20
CA VAL A 121 3.84 -14.74 10.56
C VAL A 121 4.62 -15.22 11.78
N HIS A 122 4.31 -14.64 12.94
CA HIS A 122 5.02 -14.91 14.17
C HIS A 122 4.71 -16.31 14.73
N PRO A 123 5.72 -17.19 14.90
CA PRO A 123 5.50 -18.52 15.48
C PRO A 123 4.95 -18.49 16.91
N ALA A 124 5.22 -17.40 17.66
CA ALA A 124 4.69 -17.20 19.01
C ALA A 124 3.16 -17.00 19.03
N ASP A 125 2.58 -16.63 17.89
CA ASP A 125 1.15 -16.44 17.72
C ASP A 125 0.45 -17.73 17.24
N ALA A 126 1.12 -18.88 17.19
CA ALA A 126 0.54 -20.16 16.71
C ALA A 126 -0.68 -20.68 17.51
N GLY A 127 -1.09 -19.98 18.58
CA GLY A 127 -2.35 -20.20 19.31
C GLY A 127 -3.38 -19.06 19.18
N VAL A 128 -3.00 -17.94 18.58
CA VAL A 128 -3.85 -16.87 18.05
C VAL A 128 -4.03 -17.14 16.55
N HIS A 129 -5.06 -16.61 15.92
CA HIS A 129 -5.29 -16.86 14.48
C HIS A 129 -4.08 -16.42 13.64
N MET A 130 -3.27 -17.38 13.19
CA MET A 130 -2.13 -17.11 12.33
C MET A 130 -2.63 -16.61 10.98
N PRO A 131 -2.12 -15.48 10.45
CA PRO A 131 -2.53 -15.02 9.14
C PRO A 131 -2.18 -16.08 8.09
N GLU A 132 -3.21 -16.55 7.39
CA GLU A 132 -3.08 -17.47 6.26
C GLU A 132 -3.05 -16.68 4.95
N LEU A 133 -2.29 -17.17 3.97
CA LEU A 133 -2.09 -16.46 2.70
C LEU A 133 -3.40 -16.08 1.97
N PRO A 134 -4.40 -16.99 1.81
CA PRO A 134 -5.67 -16.63 1.17
C PRO A 134 -6.38 -15.47 1.86
N GLU A 135 -6.43 -15.48 3.20
CA GLU A 135 -7.11 -14.45 3.98
C GLU A 135 -6.37 -13.12 3.91
N ALA A 136 -5.05 -13.12 4.08
CA ALA A 136 -4.24 -11.91 3.96
C ALA A 136 -4.38 -11.27 2.57
N LEU A 137 -4.42 -12.07 1.50
CA LEU A 137 -4.58 -11.59 0.13
C LEU A 137 -5.97 -10.99 -0.12
N LEU A 138 -7.03 -11.67 0.32
CA LEU A 138 -8.40 -11.19 0.16
C LEU A 138 -8.67 -9.95 1.02
N HIS A 139 -8.16 -9.91 2.25
CA HIS A 139 -8.27 -8.73 3.12
C HIS A 139 -7.57 -7.51 2.49
N HIS A 140 -6.35 -7.69 1.96
CA HIS A 140 -5.64 -6.63 1.28
C HIS A 140 -6.38 -6.18 0.00
N ALA A 141 -6.87 -7.11 -0.83
CA ALA A 141 -7.64 -6.77 -2.02
C ALA A 141 -8.91 -5.99 -1.68
N ALA A 142 -9.67 -6.44 -0.67
CA ALA A 142 -10.86 -5.75 -0.20
C ALA A 142 -10.55 -4.35 0.34
N HIS A 143 -9.44 -4.19 1.08
CA HIS A 143 -8.98 -2.89 1.56
C HIS A 143 -8.73 -1.91 0.41
N ILE A 144 -8.07 -2.35 -0.66
CA ILE A 144 -7.82 -1.52 -1.84
C ILE A 144 -9.10 -1.22 -2.62
N VAL A 145 -10.01 -2.17 -2.76
CA VAL A 145 -11.31 -1.93 -3.41
C VAL A 145 -12.12 -0.88 -2.65
N VAL A 146 -12.20 -0.96 -1.32
CA VAL A 146 -12.94 -0.01 -0.48
C VAL A 146 -12.38 1.41 -0.60
N ASN A 147 -11.05 1.56 -0.61
CA ASN A 147 -10.41 2.87 -0.54
C ASN A 147 -10.08 3.46 -1.92
N GLY A 148 -9.58 2.64 -2.85
CA GLY A 148 -9.13 3.07 -4.17
C GLY A 148 -10.22 3.12 -5.23
N PHE A 149 -11.31 2.37 -5.06
CA PHE A 149 -12.44 2.31 -5.99
C PHE A 149 -13.75 2.70 -5.30
N ARG A 150 -13.68 3.61 -4.33
CA ARG A 150 -14.80 3.95 -3.47
C ARG A 150 -16.02 4.43 -4.26
N ALA A 151 -15.81 5.21 -5.32
CA ALA A 151 -16.89 5.77 -6.13
C ALA A 151 -17.59 4.70 -6.98
N GLU A 152 -16.83 3.71 -7.45
CA GLU A 152 -17.28 2.65 -8.36
C GLU A 152 -17.83 1.43 -7.61
N ARG A 153 -17.24 1.12 -6.45
CA ARG A 153 -17.42 -0.16 -5.75
C ARG A 153 -18.08 -0.05 -4.39
N THR A 154 -18.45 1.16 -3.92
CA THR A 154 -19.17 1.30 -2.63
C THR A 154 -20.48 2.08 -2.75
N ASP A 155 -21.39 1.82 -1.81
CA ASP A 155 -22.68 2.50 -1.71
C ASP A 155 -22.62 3.91 -1.07
N GLY A 156 -21.41 4.36 -0.71
CA GLY A 156 -21.17 5.65 -0.06
C GLY A 156 -21.57 5.71 1.42
N THR A 157 -22.04 4.61 2.03
CA THR A 157 -22.40 4.57 3.45
C THR A 157 -21.18 4.43 4.37
N PHE A 158 -21.41 4.50 5.69
CA PHE A 158 -20.38 4.29 6.70
C PHE A 158 -20.90 3.34 7.80
N PRO A 159 -20.35 2.12 7.94
CA PRO A 159 -19.28 1.54 7.13
C PRO A 159 -19.72 1.23 5.69
N PRO A 160 -18.83 1.33 4.68
CA PRO A 160 -19.20 1.15 3.28
C PRO A 160 -19.57 -0.31 2.96
N VAL A 161 -20.57 -0.50 2.11
CA VAL A 161 -20.89 -1.82 1.53
C VAL A 161 -20.23 -1.94 0.16
N VAL A 162 -19.41 -2.98 -0.03
CA VAL A 162 -18.68 -3.23 -1.28
C VAL A 162 -19.54 -4.03 -2.26
N SER A 163 -19.66 -3.56 -3.50
CA SER A 163 -20.25 -4.34 -4.59
C SER A 163 -19.24 -5.40 -5.08
N SER A 164 -19.68 -6.65 -5.12
CA SER A 164 -18.88 -7.79 -5.60
C SER A 164 -17.50 -7.89 -4.93
N PRO A 165 -17.39 -8.09 -3.60
CA PRO A 165 -16.10 -8.12 -2.92
C PRO A 165 -15.19 -9.25 -3.45
N PRO A 166 -13.85 -9.07 -3.42
CA PRO A 166 -12.90 -10.13 -3.70
C PRO A 166 -13.24 -11.41 -2.94
N GLY A 167 -13.40 -12.51 -3.67
CA GLY A 167 -13.87 -13.79 -3.13
C GLY A 167 -12.83 -14.91 -3.24
N ALA A 168 -12.90 -15.89 -2.35
CA ALA A 168 -12.00 -17.04 -2.35
C ALA A 168 -12.11 -17.90 -3.62
N ASP A 169 -13.28 -17.92 -4.27
CA ASP A 169 -13.51 -18.67 -5.51
C ASP A 169 -12.67 -18.17 -6.69
N GLY A 170 -12.19 -16.91 -6.64
CA GLY A 170 -11.32 -16.31 -7.64
C GLY A 170 -9.83 -16.56 -7.44
N LEU A 171 -9.46 -17.23 -6.34
CA LEU A 171 -8.06 -17.51 -6.02
C LEU A 171 -7.57 -18.73 -6.79
N GLU A 172 -6.46 -18.57 -7.51
CA GLU A 172 -5.77 -19.63 -8.22
C GLU A 172 -4.30 -19.75 -7.79
N PRO A 173 -3.70 -20.96 -7.83
CA PRO A 173 -2.27 -21.13 -7.63
C PRO A 173 -1.45 -20.33 -8.66
N ALA A 174 -0.38 -19.68 -8.19
CA ALA A 174 0.53 -18.92 -9.03
C ALA A 174 1.98 -19.03 -8.56
N SER A 175 2.92 -18.88 -9.48
CA SER A 175 4.35 -18.74 -9.15
C SER A 175 4.69 -17.26 -9.00
N ILE A 176 5.20 -16.88 -7.84
CA ILE A 176 5.54 -15.49 -7.50
C ILE A 176 7.06 -15.36 -7.41
N GLU A 177 7.62 -14.35 -8.07
CA GLU A 177 9.07 -14.08 -8.00
C GLU A 177 9.38 -13.24 -6.74
N VAL A 178 10.18 -13.79 -5.84
CA VAL A 178 10.67 -13.12 -4.63
C VAL A 178 12.19 -13.33 -4.54
N ASP A 179 12.95 -12.24 -4.42
CA ASP A 179 14.42 -12.27 -4.34
C ASP A 179 15.06 -13.04 -5.52
N GLY A 180 14.45 -12.94 -6.70
CA GLY A 180 14.87 -13.62 -7.92
C GLY A 180 14.53 -15.12 -7.98
N VAL A 181 13.79 -15.65 -7.00
CA VAL A 181 13.38 -17.05 -6.91
C VAL A 181 11.86 -17.16 -7.07
N LEU A 182 11.40 -18.17 -7.84
CA LEU A 182 9.97 -18.48 -7.94
C LEU A 182 9.52 -19.29 -6.71
N VAL A 183 8.50 -18.80 -6.03
CA VAL A 183 7.85 -19.46 -4.88
C VAL A 183 6.38 -19.72 -5.17
N ASP A 184 5.80 -20.73 -4.53
CA ASP A 184 4.38 -21.01 -4.61
C ASP A 184 3.57 -19.91 -3.91
N GLY A 185 2.51 -19.46 -4.57
CA GLY A 185 1.64 -18.41 -4.08
C GLY A 185 0.24 -18.50 -4.66
N LEU A 186 -0.51 -17.43 -4.48
CA LEU A 186 -1.87 -17.28 -4.97
C LEU A 186 -2.01 -16.01 -5.80
N ARG A 187 -2.95 -16.05 -6.72
CA ARG A 187 -3.37 -14.90 -7.53
C ARG A 187 -4.88 -14.78 -7.50
N LEU A 188 -5.35 -13.54 -7.41
CA LEU A 188 -6.72 -13.15 -7.71
C LEU A 188 -6.69 -12.41 -9.05
N ALA A 189 -7.16 -13.07 -10.11
CA ALA A 189 -7.07 -12.56 -11.48
C ALA A 189 -8.42 -12.18 -12.09
N ASP A 190 -9.52 -12.49 -11.41
CA ASP A 190 -10.89 -12.39 -11.90
C ASP A 190 -11.66 -11.16 -11.41
N ASP A 191 -11.18 -10.46 -10.37
CA ASP A 191 -11.78 -9.18 -9.95
C ASP A 191 -11.71 -8.16 -11.11
N PRO A 192 -12.80 -7.46 -11.45
CA PRO A 192 -12.81 -6.59 -12.63
C PRO A 192 -11.83 -5.41 -12.54
N ASP A 193 -11.54 -4.90 -11.35
CA ASP A 193 -10.83 -3.64 -11.15
C ASP A 193 -9.39 -3.83 -10.65
N VAL A 194 -9.10 -4.95 -9.98
CA VAL A 194 -7.76 -5.24 -9.44
C VAL A 194 -7.22 -6.59 -9.87
N VAL A 195 -5.90 -6.70 -9.86
CA VAL A 195 -5.18 -7.98 -9.83
C VAL A 195 -4.41 -8.03 -8.52
N ALA A 196 -4.54 -9.14 -7.80
CA ALA A 196 -3.79 -9.37 -6.58
C ALA A 196 -2.92 -10.62 -6.68
N VAL A 197 -1.75 -10.59 -6.06
CA VAL A 197 -0.86 -11.74 -5.90
C VAL A 197 -0.34 -11.79 -4.48
N GLY A 198 -0.02 -12.98 -3.99
CA GLY A 198 0.67 -13.11 -2.72
C GLY A 198 1.40 -14.43 -2.57
N ALA A 199 2.38 -14.43 -1.68
CA ALA A 199 3.17 -15.62 -1.36
C ALA A 199 3.60 -15.59 0.10
N ARG A 200 3.84 -16.78 0.66
CA ARG A 200 4.48 -16.93 1.96
C ARG A 200 5.98 -17.02 1.77
N VAL A 201 6.73 -16.19 2.48
CA VAL A 201 8.19 -16.05 2.38
C VAL A 201 8.77 -16.19 3.77
N GLY A 202 9.09 -17.42 4.17
CA GLY A 202 9.62 -17.70 5.51
C GLY A 202 8.64 -17.34 6.63
N ASP A 203 8.98 -16.29 7.39
CA ASP A 203 8.28 -15.78 8.57
C ASP A 203 7.31 -14.64 8.26
N ARG A 204 6.98 -14.42 6.99
CA ARG A 204 6.12 -13.33 6.53
C ARG A 204 5.31 -13.74 5.30
N ILE A 205 4.24 -13.01 5.05
CA ILE A 205 3.44 -13.05 3.83
C ILE A 205 3.63 -11.73 3.10
N VAL A 206 3.84 -11.79 1.78
CA VAL A 206 3.70 -10.63 0.89
C VAL A 206 2.40 -10.75 0.14
N THR A 207 1.65 -9.67 0.08
CA THR A 207 0.52 -9.50 -0.83
C THR A 207 0.70 -8.21 -1.61
N ALA A 208 0.33 -8.22 -2.87
CA ALA A 208 0.31 -7.03 -3.69
C ALA A 208 -1.00 -6.93 -4.45
N VAL A 209 -1.53 -5.72 -4.54
CA VAL A 209 -2.79 -5.42 -5.23
C VAL A 209 -2.54 -4.25 -6.14
N VAL A 210 -2.80 -4.43 -7.43
CA VAL A 210 -2.56 -3.42 -8.46
C VAL A 210 -3.84 -3.20 -9.23
N PRO A 211 -4.26 -1.94 -9.49
CA PRO A 211 -5.34 -1.64 -10.41
C PRO A 211 -5.09 -2.31 -11.76
N ARG A 212 -6.10 -3.03 -12.28
CA ARG A 212 -5.99 -3.79 -13.53
C ARG A 212 -5.58 -2.91 -14.70
N ALA A 213 -6.06 -1.67 -14.74
CA ALA A 213 -5.70 -0.68 -15.75
C ALA A 213 -4.19 -0.35 -15.77
N GLU A 214 -3.50 -0.51 -14.65
CA GLU A 214 -2.08 -0.15 -14.48
C GLU A 214 -1.15 -1.37 -14.57
N LEU A 215 -1.70 -2.59 -14.66
CA LEU A 215 -0.91 -3.83 -14.63
C LEU A 215 0.15 -3.88 -15.73
N ALA A 216 -0.10 -3.28 -16.90
CA ALA A 216 0.87 -3.21 -17.99
C ALA A 216 2.14 -2.42 -17.65
N HIS A 217 2.09 -1.56 -16.63
CA HIS A 217 3.20 -0.76 -16.16
C HIS A 217 3.93 -1.37 -14.96
N VAL A 218 3.41 -2.44 -14.36
CA VAL A 218 3.93 -2.99 -13.09
C VAL A 218 4.39 -4.44 -13.27
N ARG A 219 5.67 -4.67 -13.05
CA ARG A 219 6.23 -6.01 -12.86
C ARG A 219 5.92 -6.49 -11.44
N LEU A 220 5.11 -7.54 -11.32
CA LEU A 220 4.80 -8.22 -10.07
C LEU A 220 5.92 -9.19 -9.65
N ALA A 221 7.07 -8.62 -9.29
CA ALA A 221 8.18 -9.33 -8.66
C ALA A 221 8.58 -8.57 -7.40
N PHE A 222 9.10 -9.27 -6.40
CA PHE A 222 9.37 -8.72 -5.08
C PHE A 222 10.79 -8.95 -4.64
N VAL A 223 11.28 -8.09 -3.76
CA VAL A 223 12.56 -8.26 -3.07
C VAL A 223 12.40 -7.95 -1.60
N THR A 224 13.23 -8.60 -0.78
CA THR A 224 13.41 -8.24 0.63
C THR A 224 14.07 -6.87 0.69
N ARG A 225 13.41 -5.92 1.35
CA ARG A 225 13.88 -4.56 1.48
C ARG A 225 15.14 -4.54 2.36
N PRO A 226 16.26 -3.96 1.91
CA PRO A 226 17.48 -3.89 2.71
C PRO A 226 17.21 -3.12 4.01
N ARG A 227 17.73 -3.61 5.15
CA ARG A 227 17.80 -2.79 6.34
C ARG A 227 18.87 -1.70 6.15
N PRO A 228 18.63 -0.46 6.59
CA PRO A 228 19.73 0.48 6.78
C PRO A 228 20.76 -0.13 7.74
N ALA A 229 22.04 0.10 7.45
CA ALA A 229 23.15 -0.31 8.28
C ALA A 229 23.24 0.50 9.59
#